data_AF-A0A559IWT7-F1
#
_entry.id   AF-A0A559IWT7-F1
#
_cell.length_a   1.000
_cell.length_b   1.000
_cell.length_c   1.000
_cell.angle_alpha   90.00
_cell.angle_beta   90.00
_cell.angle_gamma   90.00
#
_symmetry.space_group_name_H-M   'P 1'
#
loop_
_entity.id
_entity.type
_entity.pdbx_description
1 polymer ?
#
loop_
_entity_poly.entity_id
_entity_poly.type
_entity_poly.pdbx_seq_one_letter_code
_entity_poly.pdbx_strand_id
1 'polypeptide(L)'
;MNCMNDNDLAQIGANFTDFEGTSSAEAAQYIEANLTTGNVVFSGAKPKHFPELHFMDGESMHYIIIEQFMNKQHAIISDIKNIVSKTYEADFVLQVIHDSHYPLFSLHRKDIQITPEIKNEFRNRARLFILHNEDNSSLFDHALDIVKMLPHSTLEAAKPLFYSLGQVFIMLSGSRYVFSCYMELQPVPAYVVDLLRHCSNQAETIKNIIIKKEIEMKNKNINRPLRIDQLIEKLEMLRDYERLTLLALKKELANE
;
A
#
# COMPACT_ATOMS: atom_id res chain seq x y z
N MET A 1 -9.82 8.26 14.50
CA MET A 1 -9.96 8.55 13.06
C MET A 1 -10.48 7.27 12.43
N ASN A 2 -11.79 7.17 12.19
CA ASN A 2 -12.38 5.90 11.73
C ASN A 2 -12.41 5.89 10.20
N CYS A 3 -11.27 5.58 9.59
CA CYS A 3 -11.25 4.88 8.29
C CYS A 3 -11.91 3.49 8.45
N MET A 4 -12.16 2.79 7.33
CA MET A 4 -12.71 1.42 7.36
C MET A 4 -12.00 0.61 8.43
N ASN A 5 -12.76 0.22 9.46
CA ASN A 5 -12.26 -0.60 10.56
C ASN A 5 -12.69 -2.05 10.33
N ASP A 6 -12.26 -2.94 11.22
CA ASP A 6 -12.61 -4.36 11.13
C ASP A 6 -14.14 -4.59 11.12
N ASN A 7 -14.92 -3.69 11.73
CA ASN A 7 -16.38 -3.77 11.66
C ASN A 7 -16.92 -3.38 10.27
N ASP A 8 -16.29 -2.44 9.57
CA ASP A 8 -16.68 -2.08 8.20
C ASP A 8 -16.33 -3.22 7.22
N LEU A 9 -15.19 -3.89 7.43
CA LEU A 9 -14.81 -5.09 6.68
C LEU A 9 -15.77 -6.26 6.99
N ALA A 10 -16.11 -6.47 8.26
CA ALA A 10 -17.09 -7.47 8.66
C ALA A 10 -18.49 -7.17 8.13
N GLN A 11 -18.90 -5.89 8.08
CA GLN A 11 -20.20 -5.46 7.55
C GLN A 11 -20.37 -5.86 6.09
N ILE A 12 -19.29 -5.82 5.30
CA ILE A 12 -19.31 -6.27 3.91
C ILE A 12 -18.99 -7.75 3.74
N GLY A 13 -18.78 -8.51 4.81
CA GLY A 13 -18.41 -9.93 4.75
C GLY A 13 -16.98 -10.19 4.27
N ALA A 14 -16.08 -9.21 4.37
CA ALA A 14 -14.66 -9.41 4.05
C ALA A 14 -13.98 -10.24 5.15
N ASN A 15 -13.80 -11.53 4.87
CA ASN A 15 -13.12 -12.47 5.76
C ASN A 15 -11.77 -12.89 5.17
N PHE A 16 -10.80 -13.06 6.06
CA PHE A 16 -9.47 -13.53 5.71
C PHE A 16 -9.18 -14.85 6.42
N THR A 17 -8.47 -15.74 5.75
CA THR A 17 -7.92 -16.96 6.36
C THR A 17 -6.41 -16.94 6.17
N ASP A 18 -5.64 -16.98 7.25
CA ASP A 18 -4.19 -17.09 7.18
C ASP A 18 -3.77 -18.54 6.86
N PHE A 19 -2.59 -18.70 6.26
CA PHE A 19 -1.96 -20.00 6.12
C PHE A 19 -1.23 -20.37 7.42
N GLU A 20 -1.56 -21.51 8.01
CA GLU A 20 -0.97 -22.01 9.25
C GLU A 20 0.06 -23.14 9.05
N GLY A 21 0.37 -23.48 7.80
CA GLY A 21 1.29 -24.57 7.47
C GLY A 21 2.76 -24.17 7.51
N THR A 22 3.64 -25.14 7.29
CA THR A 22 5.11 -24.94 7.36
C THR A 22 5.88 -25.53 6.19
N SER A 23 5.18 -26.15 5.22
CA SER A 23 5.80 -26.80 4.06
C SER A 23 5.31 -26.22 2.73
N SER A 24 6.19 -26.29 1.71
CA SER A 24 5.83 -25.88 0.34
C SER A 24 4.70 -26.72 -0.24
N ALA A 25 4.56 -27.98 0.18
CA ALA A 25 3.46 -28.85 -0.23
C ALA A 25 2.11 -28.38 0.32
N GLU A 26 2.06 -28.03 1.61
CA GLU A 26 0.88 -27.45 2.25
C GLU A 26 0.55 -26.08 1.64
N ALA A 27 1.56 -25.24 1.40
CA ALA A 27 1.39 -23.93 0.78
C ALA A 27 0.79 -24.06 -0.64
N ALA A 28 1.31 -24.99 -1.46
CA ALA A 28 0.76 -25.27 -2.78
C ALA A 28 -0.70 -25.72 -2.71
N GLN A 29 -1.03 -26.61 -1.77
CA GLN A 29 -2.40 -27.08 -1.56
C GLN A 29 -3.32 -25.93 -1.10
N TYR A 30 -2.85 -25.08 -0.19
CA TYR A 30 -3.58 -23.93 0.29
C TYR A 30 -3.91 -22.95 -0.85
N ILE A 31 -2.92 -22.64 -1.70
CA ILE A 31 -3.09 -21.74 -2.86
C ILE A 31 -4.11 -22.35 -3.82
N GLU A 32 -3.92 -23.60 -4.23
CA GLU A 32 -4.76 -24.29 -5.20
C GLU A 32 -6.22 -24.41 -4.72
N ALA A 33 -6.43 -24.78 -3.46
CA ALA A 33 -7.76 -24.88 -2.86
C ALA A 33 -8.47 -23.53 -2.86
N ASN A 34 -7.81 -22.46 -2.41
CA ASN A 34 -8.40 -21.13 -2.33
C ASN A 34 -8.71 -20.52 -3.71
N LEU A 35 -7.82 -20.69 -4.69
CA LEU A 35 -8.09 -20.21 -6.04
C LEU A 35 -9.25 -20.97 -6.69
N THR A 36 -9.35 -22.28 -6.46
CA THR A 36 -10.46 -23.12 -6.95
C THR A 36 -11.80 -22.71 -6.34
N THR A 37 -11.82 -22.35 -5.05
CA THR A 37 -13.04 -21.85 -4.40
C THR A 37 -13.39 -20.41 -4.81
N GLY A 38 -12.52 -19.72 -5.56
CA GLY A 38 -12.72 -18.35 -6.03
C GLY A 38 -12.30 -17.29 -5.01
N ASN A 39 -11.52 -17.66 -4.00
CA ASN A 39 -10.87 -16.73 -3.08
C ASN A 39 -9.70 -16.03 -3.78
N VAL A 40 -9.29 -14.86 -3.26
CA VAL A 40 -8.10 -14.16 -3.72
C VAL A 40 -6.95 -14.51 -2.79
N VAL A 41 -5.84 -15.01 -3.31
CA VAL A 41 -4.69 -15.40 -2.51
C VAL A 41 -3.62 -14.32 -2.57
N PHE A 42 -3.12 -13.92 -1.39
CA PHE A 42 -2.04 -12.98 -1.24
C PHE A 42 -0.81 -13.69 -0.68
N SER A 43 0.36 -13.25 -1.12
CA SER A 43 1.64 -13.73 -0.64
C SER A 43 2.53 -12.54 -0.31
N GLY A 44 3.08 -12.53 0.90
CA GLY A 44 4.23 -11.70 1.22
C GLY A 44 5.47 -12.28 0.54
N ALA A 45 6.19 -11.42 -0.17
CA ALA A 45 7.43 -11.79 -0.82
C ALA A 45 8.42 -10.63 -0.76
N LYS A 46 9.71 -10.98 -0.76
CA LYS A 46 10.78 -10.00 -0.87
C LYS A 46 10.94 -9.53 -2.32
N PRO A 47 10.85 -8.22 -2.62
CA PRO A 47 10.95 -7.69 -3.98
C PRO A 47 12.18 -8.12 -4.78
N LYS A 48 13.31 -8.41 -4.11
CA LYS A 48 14.56 -8.83 -4.78
C LYS A 48 14.44 -10.06 -5.67
N HIS A 49 13.43 -10.91 -5.42
CA HIS A 49 13.21 -12.11 -6.21
C HIS A 49 12.48 -11.81 -7.54
N PHE A 50 11.79 -10.67 -7.65
CA PHE A 50 11.02 -10.30 -8.83
C PHE A 50 11.73 -9.17 -9.61
N PRO A 51 12.17 -9.41 -10.86
CA PRO A 51 12.81 -8.38 -11.69
C PRO A 51 11.98 -7.11 -11.85
N GLU A 52 10.66 -7.22 -11.84
CA GLU A 52 9.70 -6.12 -11.99
C GLU A 52 9.70 -5.19 -10.78
N LEU A 53 10.12 -5.67 -9.61
CA LEU A 53 10.10 -4.93 -8.35
C LEU A 53 11.48 -4.38 -7.96
N HIS A 54 12.44 -4.37 -8.89
CA HIS A 54 13.83 -3.96 -8.64
C HIS A 54 14.01 -2.52 -8.11
N PHE A 55 12.98 -1.67 -8.23
CA PHE A 55 12.99 -0.31 -7.68
C PHE A 55 12.62 -0.23 -6.19
N MET A 56 12.08 -1.32 -5.62
CA MET A 56 11.69 -1.42 -4.21
C MET A 56 12.86 -1.87 -3.33
N ASP A 57 12.73 -1.71 -2.01
CA ASP A 57 13.68 -2.33 -1.09
C ASP A 57 13.59 -3.85 -1.21
N GLY A 58 14.68 -4.47 -1.66
CA GLY A 58 14.75 -5.91 -1.92
C GLY A 58 14.51 -6.78 -0.70
N GLU A 59 14.70 -6.26 0.52
CA GLU A 59 14.51 -7.03 1.77
C GLU A 59 13.18 -6.74 2.48
N SER A 60 12.45 -5.70 2.06
CA SER A 60 11.14 -5.37 2.64
C SER A 60 10.09 -6.41 2.26
N MET A 61 9.12 -6.66 3.15
CA MET A 61 7.99 -7.52 2.82
C MET A 61 7.03 -6.75 1.89
N HIS A 62 6.72 -7.33 0.73
CA HIS A 62 5.75 -6.79 -0.23
C HIS A 62 4.70 -7.83 -0.55
N TYR A 63 3.43 -7.44 -0.55
CA TYR A 63 2.33 -8.37 -0.83
C TYR A 63 1.96 -8.38 -2.30
N ILE A 64 2.00 -9.56 -2.91
CA ILE A 64 1.58 -9.85 -4.29
C ILE A 64 0.31 -10.71 -4.28
N ILE A 65 -0.45 -10.65 -5.36
CA ILE A 65 -1.63 -11.47 -5.61
C ILE A 65 -1.20 -12.68 -6.43
N ILE A 66 -1.61 -13.87 -6.00
CA ILE A 66 -1.54 -15.07 -6.83
C ILE A 66 -2.90 -15.19 -7.52
N GLU A 67 -2.93 -14.94 -8.83
CA GLU A 67 -4.17 -14.98 -9.62
C GLU A 67 -4.52 -16.40 -10.06
N GLN A 68 -3.51 -17.18 -10.41
CA GLN A 68 -3.65 -18.55 -10.88
C GLN A 68 -2.49 -19.40 -10.40
N PHE A 69 -2.77 -20.68 -10.16
CA PHE A 69 -1.76 -21.68 -9.81
C PHE A 69 -2.11 -22.98 -10.55
N MET A 70 -1.56 -23.15 -11.74
CA MET A 70 -1.95 -24.20 -12.69
C MET A 70 -1.07 -25.44 -12.54
N ASN A 71 -1.68 -26.57 -12.18
CA ASN A 71 -1.06 -27.90 -12.12
C ASN A 71 0.28 -27.94 -11.37
N LYS A 72 0.52 -27.02 -10.44
CA LYS A 72 1.79 -26.84 -9.72
C LYS A 72 3.00 -26.64 -10.65
N GLN A 73 2.78 -26.21 -11.88
CA GLN A 73 3.83 -25.91 -12.85
C GLN A 73 4.00 -24.41 -13.04
N HIS A 74 2.89 -23.68 -13.14
CA HIS A 74 2.93 -22.24 -13.39
C HIS A 74 2.05 -21.49 -12.39
N ALA A 75 2.50 -20.31 -11.99
CA ALA A 75 1.74 -19.36 -11.21
C ALA A 75 1.61 -18.05 -12.00
N ILE A 76 0.42 -17.45 -11.99
CA ILE A 76 0.23 -16.08 -12.48
C ILE A 76 0.17 -15.16 -11.27
N ILE A 77 1.08 -14.19 -11.24
CA ILE A 77 1.26 -13.24 -10.16
C ILE A 77 0.93 -11.84 -10.65
N SER A 78 0.24 -11.08 -9.81
CA SER A 78 -0.02 -9.66 -10.01
C SER A 78 0.39 -8.85 -8.79
N ASP A 79 0.82 -7.63 -9.06
CA ASP A 79 0.96 -6.54 -8.11
C ASP A 79 0.12 -5.39 -8.64
N ILE A 80 -0.61 -4.70 -7.76
CA ILE A 80 -1.57 -3.67 -8.15
C ILE A 80 -0.95 -2.61 -9.09
N LYS A 81 0.37 -2.39 -8.99
CA LYS A 81 1.06 -1.33 -9.71
C LYS A 81 2.13 -1.80 -10.69
N ASN A 82 2.93 -2.80 -10.32
CA ASN A 82 4.20 -3.06 -11.01
C ASN A 82 4.22 -4.39 -11.79
N ILE A 83 3.32 -5.32 -11.48
CA ILE A 83 3.24 -6.64 -12.13
C ILE A 83 1.80 -6.85 -12.60
N VAL A 84 1.57 -6.83 -13.91
CA VAL A 84 0.25 -7.14 -14.45
C VAL A 84 0.26 -8.58 -14.99
N SER A 85 -0.35 -9.49 -14.23
CA SER A 85 -0.59 -10.89 -14.60
C SER A 85 0.62 -11.59 -15.25
N LYS A 86 1.75 -11.63 -14.56
CA LYS A 86 2.96 -12.28 -15.06
C LYS A 86 3.02 -13.76 -14.67
N THR A 87 3.43 -14.57 -15.62
CA THR A 87 3.64 -16.01 -15.42
C THR A 87 5.04 -16.29 -14.87
N TYR A 88 5.10 -17.09 -13.81
CA TYR A 88 6.33 -17.66 -13.24
C TYR A 88 6.19 -19.16 -13.10
N GLU A 89 7.32 -19.86 -12.98
CA GLU A 89 7.35 -21.26 -12.54
C GLU A 89 6.80 -21.36 -11.11
N ALA A 90 5.94 -22.34 -10.85
CA ALA A 90 5.33 -22.55 -9.54
C ALA A 90 6.37 -22.86 -8.47
N ASP A 91 7.39 -23.67 -8.79
CA ASP A 91 8.48 -23.99 -7.87
C ASP A 91 9.26 -22.75 -7.44
N PHE A 92 9.48 -21.81 -8.37
CA PHE A 92 10.09 -20.52 -8.05
C PHE A 92 9.22 -19.73 -7.06
N VAL A 93 7.91 -19.63 -7.33
CA VAL A 93 6.98 -18.91 -6.43
C VAL A 93 6.93 -19.56 -5.04
N LEU A 94 6.84 -20.88 -4.96
CA LEU A 94 6.85 -21.62 -3.69
C LEU A 94 8.17 -21.43 -2.93
N GLN A 95 9.30 -21.39 -3.63
CA GLN A 95 10.60 -21.10 -3.00
C GLN A 95 10.64 -19.69 -2.41
N VAL A 96 10.14 -18.68 -3.13
CA VAL A 96 10.08 -17.30 -2.64
C VAL A 96 9.17 -17.17 -1.41
N ILE A 97 8.04 -17.87 -1.42
CA ILE A 97 7.12 -17.96 -0.27
C ILE A 97 7.82 -18.61 0.92
N HIS A 98 8.48 -19.73 0.71
CA HIS A 98 9.25 -20.44 1.73
C HIS A 98 10.32 -19.53 2.35
N ASP A 99 11.11 -18.85 1.53
CA ASP A 99 12.18 -17.94 1.96
C ASP A 99 11.65 -16.73 2.75
N SER A 100 10.36 -16.43 2.60
CA SER A 100 9.65 -15.38 3.31
C SER A 100 8.93 -15.89 4.57
N HIS A 101 9.04 -17.19 4.90
CA HIS A 101 8.35 -17.89 5.99
C HIS A 101 6.83 -17.98 5.83
N TYR A 102 6.36 -18.24 4.61
CA TYR A 102 4.95 -18.47 4.28
C TYR A 102 3.95 -17.39 4.74
N PRO A 103 4.18 -16.10 4.44
CA PRO A 103 3.23 -15.03 4.71
C PRO A 103 2.08 -15.08 3.70
N LEU A 104 1.30 -16.15 3.73
CA LEU A 104 0.18 -16.42 2.84
C LEU A 104 -1.13 -16.19 3.57
N PHE A 105 -2.06 -15.53 2.90
CA PHE A 105 -3.45 -15.42 3.37
C PHE A 105 -4.39 -15.33 2.18
N SER A 106 -5.68 -15.56 2.42
CA SER A 106 -6.70 -15.53 1.39
C SER A 106 -7.87 -14.67 1.81
N LEU A 107 -8.42 -13.92 0.87
CA LEU A 107 -9.65 -13.14 1.02
C LEU A 107 -10.82 -13.94 0.42
N HIS A 108 -11.85 -14.15 1.24
CA HIS A 108 -13.06 -14.86 0.86
C HIS A 108 -13.96 -13.98 0.00
N ARG A 109 -13.61 -13.83 -1.28
CA ARG A 109 -14.30 -12.91 -2.19
C ARG A 109 -15.80 -13.17 -2.31
N LYS A 110 -16.23 -14.43 -2.24
CA LYS A 110 -17.65 -14.82 -2.37
C LYS A 110 -18.50 -14.36 -1.18
N ASP A 111 -17.87 -14.18 -0.02
CA ASP A 111 -18.56 -13.72 1.19
C ASP A 111 -18.78 -12.20 1.15
N ILE A 112 -18.06 -11.49 0.26
CA ILE A 112 -18.17 -10.04 0.13
C ILE A 112 -19.51 -9.66 -0.49
N GLN A 113 -20.35 -8.96 0.29
CA GLN A 113 -21.63 -8.43 -0.15
C GLN A 113 -21.67 -6.92 0.03
N ILE A 114 -21.73 -6.19 -1.08
CA ILE A 114 -21.90 -4.74 -1.09
C ILE A 114 -23.31 -4.45 -1.60
N THR A 115 -24.25 -4.29 -0.68
CA THR A 115 -25.63 -3.92 -1.03
C THR A 115 -25.71 -2.42 -1.39
N PRO A 116 -26.77 -1.98 -2.09
CA PRO A 116 -27.01 -0.56 -2.34
C PRO A 116 -27.03 0.29 -1.07
N GLU A 117 -27.58 -0.25 0.03
CA GLU A 117 -27.68 0.42 1.32
C GLU A 117 -26.29 0.65 1.93
N ILE A 118 -25.45 -0.40 1.98
CA ILE A 118 -24.06 -0.31 2.46
C ILE A 118 -23.28 0.69 1.60
N LYS A 119 -23.42 0.63 0.28
CA LYS A 119 -22.75 1.55 -0.64
C LYS A 119 -23.16 3.00 -0.36
N ASN A 120 -24.44 3.26 -0.13
CA ASN A 120 -24.94 4.59 0.19
C ASN A 120 -24.46 5.06 1.57
N GLU A 121 -24.44 4.17 2.56
CA GLU A 121 -23.92 4.45 3.90
C GLU A 121 -22.45 4.87 3.85
N PHE A 122 -21.59 4.07 3.21
CA PHE A 122 -20.17 4.38 3.06
C PHE A 122 -19.95 5.66 2.27
N ARG A 123 -20.73 5.89 1.21
CA ARG A 123 -20.67 7.14 0.42
C ARG A 123 -21.01 8.35 1.29
N ASN A 124 -22.11 8.31 2.04
CA ASN A 124 -22.54 9.41 2.89
C ASN A 124 -21.52 9.69 4.00
N ARG A 125 -21.00 8.62 4.61
CA ARG A 125 -19.96 8.74 5.64
C ARG A 125 -18.69 9.39 5.09
N ALA A 126 -18.21 8.92 3.93
CA ALA A 126 -17.04 9.49 3.26
C ALA A 126 -17.28 10.96 2.89
N ARG A 127 -18.44 11.30 2.34
CA ARG A 127 -18.82 12.67 2.00
C ARG A 127 -18.80 13.59 3.23
N LEU A 128 -19.41 13.16 4.34
CA LEU A 128 -19.40 13.92 5.59
C LEU A 128 -17.98 14.12 6.11
N PHE A 129 -17.14 13.07 6.10
CA PHE A 129 -15.74 13.20 6.51
C PHE A 129 -14.97 14.19 5.64
N ILE A 130 -15.14 14.15 4.32
CA ILE A 130 -14.43 15.05 3.40
C ILE A 130 -14.86 16.51 3.61
N LEU A 131 -16.17 16.77 3.69
CA LEU A 131 -16.70 18.13 3.84
C LEU A 131 -16.27 18.77 5.16
N HIS A 132 -16.23 18.00 6.25
CA HIS A 132 -15.90 18.50 7.59
C HIS A 132 -14.42 18.36 7.96
N ASN A 133 -13.56 17.83 7.08
CA ASN A 133 -12.13 17.76 7.36
C ASN A 133 -11.51 19.16 7.29
N GLU A 134 -11.01 19.70 8.40
CA GLU A 134 -10.44 21.05 8.45
C GLU A 134 -9.04 21.16 7.80
N ASP A 135 -8.39 20.05 7.50
CA ASP A 135 -7.01 19.93 6.98
C ASP A 135 -6.01 20.84 7.69
N ASN A 136 -5.56 20.37 8.86
CA ASN A 136 -4.52 21.07 9.62
C ASN A 136 -3.09 20.71 9.18
N SER A 137 -2.90 19.93 8.12
CA SER A 137 -1.59 19.48 7.62
C SER A 137 -0.65 18.85 8.66
N SER A 138 -1.15 18.50 9.85
CA SER A 138 -0.33 18.14 11.01
C SER A 138 0.51 16.89 10.79
N LEU A 139 0.02 15.94 9.98
CA LEU A 139 0.77 14.77 9.55
C LEU A 139 2.06 15.15 8.81
N PHE A 140 1.98 16.12 7.90
CA PHE A 140 3.12 16.56 7.09
C PHE A 140 4.09 17.37 7.91
N ASP A 141 3.59 18.25 8.79
CA ASP A 141 4.45 19.03 9.69
C ASP A 141 5.24 18.10 10.63
N HIS A 142 4.58 17.08 11.19
CA HIS A 142 5.26 16.08 12.01
C HIS A 142 6.27 15.25 11.20
N ALA A 143 5.92 14.84 9.98
CA ALA A 143 6.86 14.13 9.10
C ALA A 143 8.08 14.99 8.75
N LEU A 144 7.89 16.28 8.50
CA LEU A 144 8.96 17.24 8.24
C LEU A 144 9.87 17.40 9.46
N ASP A 145 9.32 17.48 10.67
CA ASP A 145 10.09 17.53 11.91
C ASP A 145 10.95 16.29 12.09
N ILE A 146 10.39 15.09 11.86
CA ILE A 146 11.16 13.84 11.87
C ILE A 146 12.28 13.88 10.84
N VAL A 147 11.99 14.26 9.60
CA VAL A 147 12.98 14.29 8.52
C VAL A 147 14.13 15.26 8.84
N LYS A 148 13.84 16.42 9.43
CA LYS A 148 14.86 17.40 9.86
C LYS A 148 15.78 16.88 10.97
N MET A 149 15.32 15.92 11.78
CA MET A 149 16.16 15.28 12.82
C MET A 149 17.11 14.21 12.28
N LEU A 150 16.81 13.61 11.11
CA LEU A 150 17.59 12.48 10.58
C LEU A 150 19.09 12.76 10.37
N PRO A 151 19.53 13.93 9.84
CA PRO A 151 20.95 14.22 9.65
C PRO A 151 21.76 14.26 10.94
N HIS A 152 21.09 14.45 12.09
CA HIS A 152 21.69 14.59 13.41
C HIS A 152 21.51 13.35 14.29
N SER A 153 20.83 12.33 13.78
CA SER A 153 20.53 11.10 14.53
C SER A 153 21.60 10.03 14.29
N THR A 154 21.79 9.14 15.27
CA THR A 154 22.52 7.88 15.05
C THR A 154 21.65 6.91 14.26
N LEU A 155 22.26 5.89 13.63
CA LEU A 155 21.49 4.87 12.90
C LEU A 155 20.48 4.18 13.80
N GLU A 156 20.87 3.82 15.03
CA GLU A 156 19.95 3.16 15.98
C GLU A 156 18.76 4.05 16.36
N ALA A 157 18.98 5.36 16.55
CA ALA A 157 17.89 6.30 16.82
C ALA A 157 17.01 6.55 15.58
N ALA A 158 17.60 6.52 14.38
CA ALA A 158 16.90 6.80 13.13
C ALA A 158 16.09 5.61 12.59
N LYS A 159 16.49 4.36 12.87
CA LYS A 159 15.77 3.14 12.44
C LYS A 159 14.25 3.19 12.69
N PRO A 160 13.75 3.44 13.93
CA PRO A 160 12.31 3.51 14.17
C PRO A 160 11.64 4.69 13.45
N LEU A 161 12.37 5.78 13.21
CA LEU A 161 11.87 6.94 12.46
C LEU A 161 11.70 6.63 10.97
N PHE A 162 12.70 5.99 10.35
CA PHE A 162 12.60 5.51 8.96
C PHE A 162 11.46 4.53 8.78
N TYR A 163 11.31 3.57 9.70
CA TYR A 163 10.21 2.63 9.68
C TYR A 163 8.86 3.36 9.74
N SER A 164 8.68 4.26 10.71
CA SER A 164 7.43 5.00 10.89
C SER A 164 7.08 5.87 9.67
N LEU A 165 8.06 6.64 9.16
CA LEU A 165 7.89 7.43 7.94
C LEU A 165 7.56 6.53 6.74
N GLY A 166 8.28 5.43 6.56
CA GLY A 166 8.02 4.47 5.50
C GLY A 166 6.57 3.95 5.54
N GLN A 167 6.10 3.52 6.71
CA GLN A 167 4.72 3.03 6.89
C GLN A 167 3.68 4.10 6.57
N VAL A 168 3.88 5.34 7.03
CA VAL A 168 2.97 6.46 6.72
C VAL A 168 2.84 6.67 5.21
N PHE A 169 3.95 6.70 4.49
CA PHE A 169 3.91 6.95 3.04
C PHE A 169 3.48 5.73 2.21
N ILE A 170 3.65 4.52 2.72
CA ILE A 170 3.00 3.31 2.18
C ILE A 170 1.47 3.44 2.29
N MET A 171 0.97 3.77 3.49
CA MET A 171 -0.46 3.92 3.73
C MET A 171 -1.06 5.06 2.90
N LEU A 172 -0.39 6.21 2.83
CA LEU A 172 -0.85 7.33 2.00
C LEU A 172 -0.89 6.94 0.51
N SER A 173 0.16 6.31 0.00
CA SER A 173 0.20 5.90 -1.40
C SER A 173 -0.95 4.93 -1.74
N GLY A 174 -1.11 3.87 -0.95
CA GLY A 174 -2.14 2.86 -1.17
C GLY A 174 -3.55 3.41 -1.00
N SER A 175 -3.81 4.15 0.09
CA SER A 175 -5.13 4.70 0.37
C SER A 175 -5.59 5.71 -0.70
N ARG A 176 -4.70 6.58 -1.19
CA ARG A 176 -5.02 7.52 -2.27
C ARG A 176 -5.27 6.83 -3.59
N TYR A 177 -4.52 5.78 -3.90
CA TYR A 177 -4.77 4.97 -5.10
C TYR A 177 -6.14 4.29 -5.04
N VAL A 178 -6.43 3.56 -3.97
CA VAL A 178 -7.71 2.87 -3.80
C VAL A 178 -8.88 3.85 -3.82
N PHE A 179 -8.72 5.00 -3.16
CA PHE A 179 -9.74 6.05 -3.17
C PHE A 179 -9.94 6.64 -4.57
N SER A 180 -8.86 6.80 -5.37
CA SER A 180 -8.99 7.21 -6.77
C SER A 180 -9.81 6.21 -7.59
N CYS A 181 -9.57 4.90 -7.44
CA CYS A 181 -10.35 3.86 -8.11
C CYS A 181 -11.82 3.89 -7.68
N TYR A 182 -12.11 4.16 -6.41
CA TYR A 182 -13.48 4.33 -5.93
C TYR A 182 -14.14 5.58 -6.54
N MET A 183 -13.41 6.69 -6.63
CA MET A 183 -13.88 7.94 -7.24
C MET A 183 -14.15 7.80 -8.73
N GLU A 184 -13.42 6.97 -9.48
CA GLU A 184 -13.74 6.65 -10.88
C GLU A 184 -15.13 6.06 -11.08
N LEU A 185 -15.70 5.44 -10.03
CA LEU A 185 -17.04 4.86 -10.05
C LEU A 185 -18.12 5.87 -9.62
N GLN A 186 -17.73 7.09 -9.24
CA GLN A 186 -18.64 8.17 -8.84
C GLN A 186 -18.79 9.20 -9.97
N PRO A 187 -19.86 10.01 -9.97
CA PRO A 187 -20.04 11.08 -10.96
C PRO A 187 -19.15 12.31 -10.67
N VAL A 188 -17.87 12.09 -10.35
CA VAL A 188 -16.89 13.17 -10.13
C VAL A 188 -16.08 13.42 -11.40
N PRO A 189 -15.62 14.66 -11.64
CA PRO A 189 -14.78 14.96 -12.80
C PRO A 189 -13.46 14.16 -12.79
N ALA A 190 -13.00 13.75 -13.98
CA ALA A 190 -11.77 12.97 -14.15
C ALA A 190 -10.53 13.63 -13.51
N TYR A 191 -10.45 14.98 -13.52
CA TYR A 191 -9.31 15.68 -12.92
C TYR A 191 -9.19 15.44 -11.41
N VAL A 192 -10.29 15.16 -10.69
CA VAL A 192 -10.26 14.85 -9.25
C VAL A 192 -9.58 13.49 -9.03
N VAL A 193 -9.88 12.52 -9.88
CA VAL A 193 -9.22 11.21 -9.88
C VAL A 193 -7.73 11.37 -10.17
N ASP A 194 -7.38 12.20 -11.15
CA ASP A 194 -5.98 12.46 -11.52
C ASP A 194 -5.19 13.12 -10.37
N LEU A 195 -5.80 14.06 -9.65
CA LEU A 195 -5.22 14.66 -8.45
C LEU A 195 -4.94 13.60 -7.36
N LEU A 196 -5.90 12.72 -7.08
CA LEU A 196 -5.72 11.63 -6.11
C LEU A 196 -4.61 10.65 -6.52
N ARG A 197 -4.55 10.28 -7.80
CA ARG A 197 -3.48 9.46 -8.36
C ARG A 197 -2.12 10.15 -8.26
N HIS A 198 -2.09 11.46 -8.48
CA HIS A 198 -0.87 12.24 -8.32
C HIS A 198 -0.37 12.21 -6.86
N CYS A 199 -1.25 12.45 -5.88
CA CYS A 199 -0.92 12.31 -4.46
C CYS A 199 -0.37 10.91 -4.13
N SER A 200 -1.02 9.86 -4.64
CA SER A 200 -0.54 8.47 -4.46
C SER A 200 0.88 8.26 -4.99
N ASN A 201 1.16 8.76 -6.20
CA ASN A 201 2.48 8.64 -6.85
C ASN A 201 3.57 9.44 -6.11
N GLN A 202 3.25 10.64 -5.63
CA GLN A 202 4.17 11.45 -4.83
C GLN A 202 4.47 10.78 -3.48
N ALA A 203 3.45 10.23 -2.80
CA ALA A 203 3.63 9.49 -1.56
C ALA A 203 4.54 8.26 -1.76
N GLU A 204 4.37 7.51 -2.85
CA GLU A 204 5.29 6.43 -3.19
C GLU A 204 6.71 6.91 -3.48
N THR A 205 6.85 8.03 -4.18
CA THR A 205 8.17 8.62 -4.45
C THR A 205 8.88 8.96 -3.14
N ILE A 206 8.16 9.55 -2.18
CA ILE A 206 8.65 9.86 -0.83
C ILE A 206 9.05 8.58 -0.08
N LYS A 207 8.19 7.55 -0.07
CA LYS A 207 8.51 6.21 0.48
C LYS A 207 9.84 5.69 -0.07
N ASN A 208 10.02 5.73 -1.39
CA ASN A 208 11.23 5.23 -2.04
C ASN A 208 12.47 6.08 -1.69
N ILE A 209 12.31 7.39 -1.50
CA ILE A 209 13.39 8.25 -1.02
C ILE A 209 13.76 7.89 0.42
N ILE A 210 12.78 7.70 1.31
CA ILE A 210 12.99 7.31 2.72
C ILE A 210 13.80 6.01 2.80
N ILE A 211 13.40 4.98 2.06
CA ILE A 211 14.11 3.70 1.96
C ILE A 211 15.56 3.92 1.51
N LYS A 212 15.78 4.68 0.43
CA LYS A 212 17.13 4.98 -0.08
C LYS A 212 17.98 5.69 0.97
N LYS A 213 17.37 6.58 1.76
CA LYS A 213 18.05 7.33 2.84
C LYS A 213 18.41 6.44 4.02
N GLU A 214 17.56 5.48 4.36
CA GLU A 214 17.87 4.46 5.37
C GLU A 214 19.06 3.60 4.92
N ILE A 215 19.07 3.13 3.67
CA ILE A 215 20.17 2.36 3.08
C ILE A 215 21.46 3.19 3.04
N GLU A 216 21.38 4.46 2.60
CA GLU A 216 22.51 5.39 2.62
C GLU A 216 23.10 5.49 4.03
N MET A 217 22.25 5.61 5.06
CA MET A 217 22.69 5.70 6.45
C MET A 217 23.26 4.39 7.00
N LYS A 218 22.71 3.22 6.62
CA LYS A 218 23.24 1.89 6.97
C LYS A 218 24.64 1.67 6.37
N ASN A 219 24.85 2.14 5.15
CA ASN A 219 26.11 1.98 4.42
C ASN A 219 27.17 3.04 4.78
N LYS A 220 26.89 3.95 5.71
CA LYS A 220 27.84 5.02 6.07
C LYS A 220 29.02 4.47 6.87
N ASN A 221 30.16 4.42 6.17
CA ASN A 221 31.50 4.38 6.77
C ASN A 221 32.15 5.78 6.89
N ILE A 222 31.45 6.90 6.63
CA ILE A 222 32.09 8.21 6.41
C ILE A 222 31.30 9.41 7.00
N ASN A 223 32.06 10.31 7.63
CA ASN A 223 31.78 11.61 8.28
C ASN A 223 30.96 12.65 7.48
N ARG A 224 29.90 12.29 6.73
CA ARG A 224 29.03 13.25 6.04
C ARG A 224 27.60 13.19 6.57
N PRO A 225 26.95 14.34 6.87
CA PRO A 225 25.54 14.38 7.27
C PRO A 225 24.66 13.82 6.14
N LEU A 226 23.54 13.21 6.52
CA LEU A 226 22.57 12.67 5.55
C LEU A 226 21.93 13.83 4.77
N ARG A 227 21.97 13.78 3.44
CA ARG A 227 21.33 14.80 2.61
C ARG A 227 19.83 14.56 2.55
N ILE A 228 19.02 15.50 3.05
CA ILE A 228 17.56 15.36 3.18
C ILE A 228 16.76 16.39 2.37
N ASP A 229 17.40 17.34 1.69
CA ASP A 229 16.73 18.47 1.03
C ASP A 229 15.66 18.01 0.03
N GLN A 230 15.98 17.00 -0.78
CA GLN A 230 15.02 16.40 -1.72
C GLN A 230 13.80 15.80 -1.01
N LEU A 231 13.98 15.20 0.16
CA LEU A 231 12.89 14.61 0.93
C LEU A 231 11.99 15.71 1.52
N ILE A 232 12.58 16.79 2.03
CA ILE A 232 11.84 17.98 2.49
C ILE A 232 11.02 18.57 1.36
N GLU A 233 11.64 18.84 0.20
CA GLU A 233 10.96 19.42 -0.97
C GLU A 233 9.75 18.56 -1.39
N LYS A 234 9.93 17.24 -1.47
CA LYS A 234 8.84 16.34 -1.86
C LYS A 234 7.72 16.29 -0.83
N LEU A 235 8.04 16.34 0.46
CA LEU A 235 7.04 16.39 1.53
C LEU A 235 6.20 17.67 1.46
N GLU A 236 6.85 18.82 1.29
CA GLU A 236 6.16 20.11 1.15
C GLU A 236 5.28 20.14 -0.09
N MET A 237 5.79 19.65 -1.23
CA MET A 237 4.99 19.52 -2.44
C MET A 237 3.76 18.63 -2.22
N LEU A 238 3.92 17.44 -1.63
CA LEU A 238 2.78 16.54 -1.40
C LEU A 238 1.76 17.15 -0.44
N ARG A 239 2.21 17.83 0.63
CA ARG A 239 1.32 18.56 1.55
C ARG A 239 0.44 19.54 0.80
N ASP A 240 1.04 20.37 -0.06
CA ASP A 240 0.30 21.37 -0.83
C ASP A 240 -0.67 20.73 -1.82
N TYR A 241 -0.26 19.64 -2.48
CA TYR A 241 -1.12 18.88 -3.39
C TYR A 241 -2.30 18.21 -2.68
N GLU A 242 -2.09 17.62 -1.51
CA GLU A 242 -3.16 17.02 -0.69
C GLU A 242 -4.20 18.06 -0.30
N ARG A 243 -3.74 19.24 0.14
CA ARG A 243 -4.63 20.36 0.46
C ARG A 243 -5.46 20.81 -0.74
N LEU A 244 -4.81 21.00 -1.90
CA LEU A 244 -5.51 21.37 -3.13
C LEU A 244 -6.50 20.30 -3.60
N THR A 245 -6.12 19.03 -3.45
CA THR A 245 -6.97 17.88 -3.78
C THR A 245 -8.20 17.82 -2.89
N LEU A 246 -8.04 18.07 -1.59
CA LEU A 246 -9.17 18.15 -0.66
C LEU A 246 -10.11 19.32 -1.01
N LEU A 247 -9.56 20.50 -1.34
CA LEU A 247 -10.38 21.65 -1.75
C LEU A 247 -11.19 21.34 -3.02
N ALA A 248 -10.57 20.69 -4.00
CA ALA A 248 -11.26 20.22 -5.21
C ALA A 248 -12.37 19.21 -4.86
N LEU A 249 -12.07 18.20 -4.04
CA LEU A 249 -13.05 17.21 -3.60
C LEU A 249 -14.23 17.85 -2.86
N LYS A 250 -13.97 18.77 -1.93
CA LYS A 250 -15.02 19.48 -1.21
C LYS A 250 -15.92 20.27 -2.15
N LYS A 251 -15.34 20.96 -3.12
CA LYS A 251 -16.10 21.71 -4.13
C LYS A 251 -17.02 20.80 -4.93
N GLU A 252 -16.50 19.69 -5.44
CA GLU A 252 -17.31 18.77 -6.25
C GLU A 252 -18.39 18.06 -5.43
N LEU A 253 -18.09 17.65 -4.19
CA LEU A 253 -19.05 16.99 -3.31
C LEU A 253 -20.07 17.94 -2.68
N ALA A 254 -19.82 19.25 -2.65
CA ALA A 254 -20.79 20.25 -2.20
C ALA A 254 -21.89 20.52 -3.24
N ASN A 255 -21.63 20.20 -4.51
CA ASN A 255 -22.55 20.44 -5.63
C ASN A 255 -23.48 19.24 -5.95
N GLU A 256 -23.29 18.10 -5.28
CA GLU A 256 -24.18 16.93 -5.33
C GLU A 256 -25.35 17.02 -4.34
#